data_AF-A0A1Q6DL55-F1
#
_entry.id   AF-A0A1Q6DL55-F1
#
_cell.length_a   1.000
_cell.length_b   1.000
_cell.length_c   1.000
_cell.angle_alpha   90.00
_cell.angle_beta   90.00
_cell.angle_gamma   90.00
#
_symmetry.space_group_name_H-M   'P 1'
#
loop_
_entity.id
_entity.type
_entity.pdbx_description
1 polymer ?
#
loop_
_entity_poly.entity_id
_entity_poly.type
_entity_poly.pdbx_seq_one_letter_code
_entity_poly.pdbx_strand_id
1 'polypeptide(L)'
;MGFLEKFFGGGKKYPPLGAENPAAKKIEAMKSLLEKISSEVSDPMEVVPADDTAFVFIGNPNKNFGMAWVNNGKVQNFKTLADEKGIAQQQLILMHKKLQDAYHRSGDDKRYSMTIGGKSVVVTPSSDLAREVKDIIGNA
;
A
#
# COMPACT_ATOMS: atom_id res chain seq x y z
N MET A 1 -18.47 -11.93 -17.80
CA MET A 1 -18.65 -11.90 -16.33
C MET A 1 -17.46 -12.61 -15.69
N GLY A 2 -16.84 -12.00 -14.67
CA GLY A 2 -15.96 -12.68 -13.70
C GLY A 2 -14.47 -12.78 -14.05
N PHE A 3 -13.72 -11.66 -14.02
CA PHE A 3 -12.25 -11.68 -14.13
C PHE A 3 -11.54 -10.74 -13.13
N LEU A 4 -12.12 -10.53 -11.94
CA LEU A 4 -11.54 -9.65 -10.90
C LEU A 4 -11.43 -10.30 -9.50
N GLU A 5 -11.61 -11.61 -9.35
CA GLU A 5 -11.64 -12.28 -8.02
C GLU A 5 -10.27 -12.78 -7.52
N LYS A 6 -9.17 -12.40 -8.18
CA LYS A 6 -7.83 -12.90 -7.85
C LYS A 6 -6.85 -11.75 -7.66
N PHE A 7 -7.03 -10.95 -6.62
CA PHE A 7 -6.07 -9.91 -6.27
C PHE A 7 -5.47 -10.21 -4.89
N PHE A 8 -4.14 -10.38 -4.89
CA PHE A 8 -3.23 -10.76 -3.80
C PHE A 8 -3.49 -12.11 -3.12
N GLY A 9 -2.59 -13.08 -3.34
CA GLY A 9 -2.45 -14.24 -2.44
C GLY A 9 -3.58 -15.27 -2.47
N GLY A 10 -4.38 -15.33 -3.53
CA GLY A 10 -5.34 -16.42 -3.77
C GLY A 10 -6.73 -16.15 -3.20
N GLY A 11 -7.65 -15.67 -4.05
CA GLY A 11 -9.09 -15.90 -3.94
C GLY A 11 -9.86 -15.35 -2.74
N LYS A 12 -9.24 -14.62 -1.81
CA LYS A 12 -9.97 -14.02 -0.67
C LYS A 12 -10.76 -12.79 -1.12
N LYS A 13 -12.09 -12.92 -1.14
CA LYS A 13 -13.01 -11.77 -1.19
C LYS A 13 -12.99 -11.09 0.16
N TYR A 14 -12.49 -9.86 0.22
CA TYR A 14 -12.56 -9.04 1.43
C TYR A 14 -13.90 -8.31 1.50
N PRO A 15 -14.50 -8.17 2.70
CA PRO A 15 -15.72 -7.40 2.87
C PRO A 15 -15.52 -5.95 2.41
N PRO A 16 -16.55 -5.27 1.89
CA PRO A 16 -16.41 -3.87 1.49
C PRO A 16 -16.08 -2.99 2.70
N LEU A 17 -15.25 -1.98 2.48
CA LEU A 17 -14.94 -0.97 3.48
C LEU A 17 -16.17 -0.05 3.66
N GLY A 18 -16.79 -0.06 4.84
CA GLY A 18 -17.89 0.83 5.14
C GLY A 18 -17.45 2.30 5.24
N ALA A 19 -18.30 3.23 4.82
CA ALA A 19 -18.01 4.67 4.83
C ALA A 19 -17.74 5.24 6.23
N GLU A 20 -18.34 4.64 7.26
CA GLU A 20 -18.13 5.03 8.67
C GLU A 20 -16.77 4.58 9.22
N ASN A 21 -16.03 3.73 8.50
CA ASN A 21 -14.72 3.28 8.94
C ASN A 21 -13.72 4.45 8.89
N PRO A 22 -12.94 4.72 9.97
CA PRO A 22 -11.92 5.76 9.96
C PRO A 22 -10.92 5.65 8.79
N ALA A 23 -10.62 4.43 8.35
CA ALA A 23 -9.77 4.18 7.19
C ALA A 23 -10.36 4.72 5.88
N ALA A 24 -11.69 4.66 5.71
CA ALA A 24 -12.36 5.21 4.54
C ALA A 24 -12.19 6.73 4.47
N LYS A 25 -12.32 7.42 5.62
CA LYS A 25 -12.12 8.88 5.70
C LYS A 25 -10.68 9.27 5.37
N LYS A 26 -9.69 8.53 5.88
CA LYS A 26 -8.27 8.72 5.55
C LYS A 26 -8.01 8.57 4.05
N ILE A 27 -8.57 7.52 3.44
CA ILE A 27 -8.43 7.28 1.99
C ILE A 27 -9.10 8.38 1.17
N GLU A 28 -10.30 8.83 1.55
CA GLU A 28 -11.01 9.91 0.85
C GLU A 28 -10.21 11.21 0.86
N ALA A 29 -9.54 11.55 1.96
CA ALA A 29 -8.66 12.73 2.06
C ALA A 29 -7.47 12.70 1.07
N MET A 30 -7.06 11.51 0.64
CA MET A 30 -5.93 11.30 -0.29
C MET A 30 -6.37 10.74 -1.66
N LYS A 31 -7.68 10.76 -1.94
CA LYS A 31 -8.28 10.05 -3.06
C LYS A 31 -7.67 10.39 -4.40
N SER A 32 -7.52 11.67 -4.73
CA SER A 32 -6.97 12.09 -6.02
C SER A 32 -5.55 11.56 -6.27
N LEU A 33 -4.72 11.48 -5.22
CA LEU A 33 -3.37 10.94 -5.31
C LEU A 33 -3.35 9.42 -5.39
N LEU A 34 -4.25 8.75 -4.67
CA LEU A 34 -4.42 7.30 -4.76
C LEU A 34 -5.00 6.88 -6.12
N GLU A 35 -5.91 7.69 -6.69
CA GLU A 35 -6.43 7.52 -8.04
C GLU A 35 -5.32 7.65 -9.08
N LYS A 36 -4.44 8.65 -8.92
CA LYS A 36 -3.26 8.80 -9.77
C LYS A 36 -2.39 7.54 -9.74
N ILE A 37 -2.03 7.04 -8.55
CA ILE A 37 -1.26 5.79 -8.42
C ILE A 37 -2.00 4.63 -9.12
N SER A 38 -3.32 4.53 -8.92
CA SER A 38 -4.13 3.45 -9.51
C SER A 38 -4.17 3.48 -11.04
N SER A 39 -4.08 4.66 -11.64
CA SER A 39 -4.05 4.83 -13.09
C SER A 39 -2.69 4.50 -13.72
N GLU A 40 -1.61 4.66 -12.94
CA GLU A 40 -0.23 4.44 -13.40
C GLU A 40 0.19 2.96 -13.32
N VAL A 41 -0.51 2.14 -12.51
CA VAL A 41 -0.15 0.74 -12.30
C VAL A 41 -1.27 -0.23 -12.68
N SER A 42 -0.95 -1.22 -13.51
CA SER A 42 -1.86 -2.32 -13.84
C SER A 42 -1.96 -3.34 -12.71
N ASP A 43 -0.89 -3.49 -11.93
CA ASP A 43 -0.76 -4.50 -10.89
C ASP A 43 -1.77 -4.34 -9.74
N PRO A 44 -2.11 -5.44 -9.04
CA PRO A 44 -2.85 -5.41 -7.78
C PRO A 44 -2.40 -4.27 -6.83
N MET A 45 -3.33 -3.58 -6.14
CA MET A 45 -2.99 -2.62 -5.08
C MET A 45 -3.60 -2.96 -3.72
N GLU A 46 -2.79 -2.80 -2.67
CA GLU A 46 -3.22 -2.84 -1.27
C GLU A 46 -2.80 -1.53 -0.56
N VAL A 47 -3.77 -0.87 0.06
CA VAL A 47 -3.60 0.43 0.72
C VAL A 47 -3.61 0.24 2.23
N VAL A 48 -2.58 0.76 2.88
CA VAL A 48 -2.45 0.85 4.34
C VAL A 48 -2.57 2.33 4.73
N PRO A 49 -3.75 2.78 5.16
CA PRO A 49 -3.96 4.18 5.52
C PRO A 49 -3.33 4.51 6.88
N ALA A 50 -2.59 5.61 6.93
CA ALA A 50 -2.12 6.29 8.13
C ALA A 50 -2.79 7.67 8.21
N ASP A 51 -2.38 8.53 9.15
CA ASP A 51 -3.06 9.82 9.39
C ASP A 51 -2.94 10.76 8.17
N ASP A 52 -1.74 11.24 7.86
CA ASP A 52 -1.46 12.11 6.69
C ASP A 52 -0.67 11.38 5.60
N THR A 53 -0.75 10.06 5.60
CA THR A 53 0.04 9.20 4.70
C THR A 53 -0.79 7.98 4.32
N ALA A 54 -0.61 7.50 3.10
CA ALA A 54 -1.13 6.22 2.67
C ALA A 54 -0.02 5.43 2.01
N PHE A 55 0.25 4.23 2.51
CA PHE A 55 1.20 3.32 1.92
C PHE A 55 0.48 2.38 0.96
N VAL A 56 1.03 2.20 -0.23
CA VAL A 56 0.43 1.42 -1.31
C VAL A 56 1.41 0.34 -1.71
N PHE A 57 1.07 -0.91 -1.40
CA PHE A 57 1.76 -2.08 -1.91
C PHE A 57 1.19 -2.43 -3.29
N ILE A 58 2.08 -2.70 -4.25
CA ILE A 58 1.73 -2.94 -5.66
C ILE A 58 2.28 -4.31 -6.07
N GLY A 59 1.43 -5.25 -6.48
CA GLY A 59 1.86 -6.58 -6.94
C GLY A 59 1.58 -7.72 -5.94
N ASN A 60 2.58 -8.35 -5.34
CA ASN A 60 2.40 -9.36 -4.28
C ASN A 60 3.42 -9.16 -3.15
N PRO A 61 3.02 -8.64 -1.98
CA PRO A 61 3.94 -8.29 -0.89
C PRO A 61 4.67 -9.51 -0.33
N ASN A 62 4.08 -10.70 -0.45
CA ASN A 62 4.70 -11.95 -0.02
C ASN A 62 5.74 -12.50 -1.03
N LYS A 63 5.88 -11.86 -2.19
CA LYS A 63 6.84 -12.24 -3.24
C LYS A 63 7.56 -11.00 -3.75
N ASN A 64 7.18 -10.53 -4.94
CA ASN A 64 7.71 -9.33 -5.57
C ASN A 64 6.63 -8.25 -5.56
N PHE A 65 6.98 -7.09 -5.03
CA PHE A 65 6.09 -5.94 -4.97
C PHE A 65 6.87 -4.65 -5.23
N GLY A 66 6.17 -3.70 -5.85
CA GLY A 66 6.53 -2.29 -5.80
C GLY A 66 5.84 -1.63 -4.61
N MET A 67 6.30 -0.44 -4.26
CA MET A 67 5.65 0.38 -3.25
C MET A 67 5.62 1.84 -3.69
N ALA A 68 4.46 2.46 -3.48
CA ALA A 68 4.27 3.89 -3.56
C ALA A 68 3.66 4.37 -2.25
N TRP A 69 3.83 5.64 -1.92
CA TRP A 69 3.14 6.22 -0.78
C TRP A 69 2.83 7.70 -1.01
N VAL A 70 1.72 8.13 -0.44
CA VAL A 70 1.33 9.53 -0.40
C VAL A 70 1.91 10.13 0.86
N ASN A 71 2.74 11.16 0.76
CA ASN A 71 3.27 11.90 1.90
C ASN A 71 3.31 13.39 1.57
N ASN A 72 2.79 14.24 2.46
CA ASN A 72 2.72 15.70 2.27
C ASN A 72 2.15 16.12 0.91
N GLY A 73 1.08 15.45 0.47
CA GLY A 73 0.41 15.74 -0.81
C GLY A 73 1.19 15.32 -2.07
N LYS A 74 2.30 14.59 -1.94
CA LYS A 74 3.09 14.06 -3.05
C LYS A 74 3.09 12.54 -3.06
N VAL A 75 3.15 11.97 -4.26
CA VAL A 75 3.39 10.54 -4.45
C VAL A 75 4.89 10.31 -4.49
N GLN A 76 5.38 9.42 -3.63
CA GLN A 76 6.75 8.92 -3.61
C GLN A 76 6.76 7.42 -3.89
N ASN A 77 7.89 6.89 -4.34
CA ASN A 77 8.13 5.47 -4.53
C ASN A 77 9.61 5.15 -4.25
N PHE A 78 9.99 3.86 -4.33
CA PHE A 78 11.38 3.47 -4.08
C PHE A 78 12.40 4.15 -4.99
N LYS A 79 12.05 4.40 -6.26
CA LYS A 79 12.94 5.06 -7.20
C LYS A 79 13.19 6.50 -6.77
N THR A 80 12.14 7.28 -6.52
CA THR A 80 12.29 8.68 -6.08
C THR A 80 13.00 8.76 -4.73
N LEU A 81 12.73 7.84 -3.80
CA LEU A 81 13.43 7.79 -2.52
C LEU A 81 14.93 7.51 -2.69
N ALA A 82 15.29 6.56 -3.55
CA ALA A 82 16.69 6.25 -3.84
C ALA A 82 17.42 7.42 -4.49
N ASP A 83 16.78 8.08 -5.45
CA ASP A 83 17.30 9.25 -6.15
C ASP A 83 17.48 10.45 -5.18
N GLU A 84 16.51 10.68 -4.29
CA GLU A 84 16.52 11.79 -3.32
C GLU A 84 17.55 11.59 -2.19
N LYS A 85 17.66 10.36 -1.66
CA LYS A 85 18.51 10.05 -0.50
C LYS A 85 19.88 9.45 -0.88
N GLY A 86 20.13 9.19 -2.17
CA GLY A 86 21.36 8.53 -2.62
C GLY A 86 21.50 7.09 -2.09
N ILE A 87 20.38 6.38 -1.93
CA ILE A 87 20.35 5.05 -1.31
C ILE A 87 21.02 4.04 -2.24
N ALA A 88 21.98 3.28 -1.72
CA ALA A 88 22.63 2.23 -2.48
C ALA A 88 21.67 1.07 -2.77
N GLN A 89 21.84 0.39 -3.91
CA GLN A 89 20.98 -0.74 -4.31
C GLN A 89 20.88 -1.82 -3.21
N GLN A 90 21.97 -2.09 -2.49
CA GLN A 90 21.98 -3.05 -1.37
C GLN A 90 21.07 -2.63 -0.22
N GLN A 91 21.01 -1.34 0.09
CA GLN A 91 20.12 -0.81 1.12
C GLN A 91 18.65 -0.92 0.69
N LEU A 92 18.34 -0.66 -0.60
CA LEU A 92 16.99 -0.89 -1.14
C LEU A 92 16.55 -2.36 -1.01
N ILE A 93 17.45 -3.31 -1.26
CA ILE A 93 17.17 -4.74 -1.08
C ILE A 93 16.85 -5.06 0.38
N LEU A 94 17.63 -4.52 1.33
CA LEU A 94 17.39 -4.72 2.76
C LEU A 94 16.07 -4.09 3.22
N MET A 95 15.74 -2.89 2.72
CA MET A 95 14.45 -2.25 2.98
C MET A 95 13.29 -3.08 2.45
N HIS A 96 13.39 -3.57 1.21
CA HIS A 96 12.37 -4.40 0.58
C HIS A 96 12.09 -5.65 1.42
N LYS A 97 13.14 -6.31 1.91
CA LYS A 97 13.03 -7.44 2.83
C LYS A 97 12.35 -7.06 4.16
N LYS A 98 12.74 -5.95 4.79
CA LYS A 98 12.10 -5.49 6.03
C LYS A 98 10.61 -5.19 5.84
N LEU A 99 10.24 -4.56 4.72
CA LEU A 99 8.85 -4.26 4.38
C LEU A 99 8.05 -5.54 4.12
N GLN A 100 8.66 -6.52 3.44
CA GLN A 100 8.08 -7.84 3.26
C GLN A 100 7.84 -8.53 4.61
N ASP A 101 8.80 -8.49 5.52
CA ASP A 101 8.68 -9.11 6.84
C ASP A 101 7.58 -8.41 7.68
N ALA A 102 7.50 -7.08 7.61
CA ALA A 102 6.43 -6.30 8.27
C ALA A 102 5.05 -6.66 7.73
N TYR A 103 4.93 -6.77 6.40
CA TYR A 103 3.69 -7.21 5.77
C TYR A 103 3.30 -8.63 6.21
N HIS A 104 4.23 -9.58 6.27
CA HIS A 104 3.92 -10.93 6.74
C HIS A 104 3.43 -10.97 8.18
N ARG A 105 3.98 -10.12 9.07
CA ARG A 105 3.50 -10.00 10.46
C ARG A 105 2.07 -9.48 10.55
N SER A 106 1.65 -8.64 9.60
CA SER A 106 0.26 -8.15 9.48
C SER A 106 -0.73 -9.18 8.89
N GLY A 107 -0.34 -10.45 8.76
CA GLY A 107 -1.13 -11.50 8.12
C GLY A 107 -2.55 -11.64 8.71
N ASP A 108 -2.69 -11.45 10.02
CA ASP A 108 -3.95 -11.60 10.75
C ASP A 108 -4.79 -10.32 10.82
N ASP A 109 -4.29 -9.20 10.27
CA ASP A 109 -5.02 -7.95 10.26
C ASP A 109 -6.28 -8.02 9.39
N LYS A 110 -7.31 -7.29 9.83
CA LYS A 110 -8.55 -7.14 9.06
C LYS A 110 -8.23 -6.49 7.73
N ARG A 111 -8.83 -7.03 6.67
CA ARG A 111 -8.70 -6.53 5.30
C ARG A 111 -10.07 -6.30 4.70
N TYR A 112 -10.19 -5.23 3.95
CA TYR A 112 -11.41 -4.79 3.30
C TYR A 112 -11.17 -4.58 1.80
N SER A 113 -12.24 -4.44 1.03
CA SER A 113 -12.19 -4.05 -0.37
C SER A 113 -12.84 -2.67 -0.56
N MET A 114 -12.30 -1.87 -1.46
CA MET A 114 -12.96 -0.66 -1.95
C MET A 114 -12.55 -0.35 -3.38
N THR A 115 -13.24 0.60 -4.02
CA THR A 115 -12.89 1.06 -5.37
C THR A 115 -12.18 2.41 -5.30
N ILE A 116 -11.02 2.52 -5.95
CA ILE A 116 -10.27 3.76 -6.16
C ILE A 116 -9.96 3.87 -7.65
N GLY A 117 -10.34 4.97 -8.30
CA GLY A 117 -10.04 5.18 -9.72
C GLY A 117 -10.65 4.13 -10.65
N GLY A 118 -11.81 3.57 -10.29
CA GLY A 118 -12.46 2.47 -11.01
C GLY A 118 -11.81 1.10 -10.80
N LYS A 119 -10.75 1.00 -10.00
CA LYS A 119 -10.02 -0.22 -9.69
C LYS A 119 -10.37 -0.72 -8.28
N SER A 120 -10.62 -2.02 -8.16
CA SER A 120 -10.77 -2.67 -6.86
C SER A 120 -9.42 -2.76 -6.16
N VAL A 121 -9.35 -2.27 -4.92
CA VAL A 121 -8.15 -2.29 -4.07
C VAL A 121 -8.45 -2.97 -2.75
N VAL A 122 -7.42 -3.56 -2.14
CA VAL A 122 -7.46 -4.06 -0.77
C VAL A 122 -7.12 -2.92 0.18
N VAL A 123 -7.80 -2.85 1.33
CA VAL A 123 -7.49 -1.88 2.40
C VAL A 123 -7.18 -2.63 3.68
N THR A 124 -6.01 -2.35 4.24
CA THR A 124 -5.52 -2.94 5.49
C THR A 124 -5.36 -1.83 6.51
N PRO A 125 -6.40 -1.54 7.33
CA PRO A 125 -6.38 -0.47 8.33
C PRO A 125 -5.60 -0.89 9.58
N SER A 126 -4.30 -1.15 9.40
CA SER A 126 -3.39 -1.57 10.46
C SER A 126 -2.46 -0.42 10.85
N SER A 127 -2.64 0.09 12.06
CA SER A 127 -1.74 1.11 12.63
C SER A 127 -0.34 0.58 12.88
N ASP A 128 -0.21 -0.70 13.24
CA ASP A 128 1.09 -1.33 13.48
C ASP A 128 1.87 -1.49 12.17
N LEU A 129 1.23 -2.00 11.11
CA LEU A 129 1.86 -2.08 9.80
C LEU A 129 2.23 -0.69 9.26
N ALA A 130 1.32 0.29 9.41
CA ALA A 130 1.59 1.67 8.99
C ALA A 130 2.82 2.27 9.72
N ARG A 131 2.94 2.04 11.03
CA ARG A 131 4.09 2.49 11.83
C ARG A 131 5.38 1.80 11.38
N GLU A 132 5.37 0.47 11.24
CA GLU A 132 6.57 -0.27 10.81
C GLU A 132 7.05 0.18 9.43
N VAL A 133 6.13 0.34 8.47
CA VAL A 133 6.45 0.84 7.12
C VAL A 133 7.07 2.24 7.19
N LYS A 134 6.46 3.13 7.97
CA LYS A 134 6.96 4.50 8.16
C LYS A 134 8.38 4.49 8.74
N ASP A 135 8.64 3.65 9.74
CA ASP A 135 9.95 3.53 10.38
C ASP A 135 10.99 2.95 9.43
N ILE A 136 10.64 1.95 8.60
CA ILE A 136 11.56 1.37 7.62
C ILE A 136 11.95 2.39 6.54
N ILE A 137 10.98 3.17 6.03
CA ILE A 137 11.24 4.23 5.03
C ILE A 137 11.99 5.42 5.64
N GLY A 138 11.67 5.77 6.89
CA GLY A 138 12.31 6.86 7.62
C GLY A 138 13.79 6.60 7.91
N ASN A 139 14.12 5.36 8.28
CA ASN A 139 15.48 4.90 8.59
C ASN A 139 16.29 4.41 7.37
N ALA A 140 15.76 4.66 6.17
CA ALA A 140 16.42 4.39 4.90
C ALA A 140 17.51 5.42 4.58
#